data_AF-A0A5C8EMW4-F1
#
_entry.id   AF-A0A5C8EMW4-F1
#
_cell.length_a   1.000
_cell.length_b   1.000
_cell.length_c   1.000
_cell.angle_alpha   90.00
_cell.angle_beta   90.00
_cell.angle_gamma   90.00
#
_symmetry.space_group_name_H-M   'P 1'
#
loop_
_entity.id
_entity.type
_entity.pdbx_description
1 polymer ?
#
loop_
_entity_poly.entity_id
_entity_poly.type
_entity_poly.pdbx_seq_one_letter_code
_entity_poly.pdbx_strand_id
1 'polypeptide(L)'
;MQEYKTLKIENIYNIDDINKALPLLNSSGIDALTDKTNIILNFDTVDIKLLENIKYNPLIQKTIEELYKIRSFSSSNGKIVFKSFNKDKRVKNKKENSKKRLAYEYYKKDFSKTNNELNKKFINKIHCADSLELIKKFPDNCIDIVLTSPPYNFGIIPNKIVELMAEL
;
A
#
# COMPACT_ATOMS: atom_id res chain seq x y z
N MET A 1 -12.34 21.84 -8.00
CA MET A 1 -12.10 21.28 -9.35
C MET A 1 -12.41 19.80 -9.27
N GLN A 2 -13.39 19.31 -10.02
CA GLN A 2 -13.78 17.90 -9.99
C GLN A 2 -12.59 17.07 -10.52
N GLU A 3 -12.01 16.20 -9.70
CA GLU A 3 -10.87 15.37 -10.12
C GLU A 3 -11.38 14.16 -10.88
N TYR A 4 -11.19 14.15 -12.21
CA TYR A 4 -11.48 13.00 -13.09
C TYR A 4 -10.18 12.36 -13.59
N LYS A 5 -10.19 11.04 -13.79
CA LYS A 5 -9.22 10.36 -14.65
C LYS A 5 -9.71 10.44 -16.09
N THR A 6 -8.76 10.52 -17.02
CA THR A 6 -9.03 10.49 -18.46
C THR A 6 -8.35 9.27 -19.07
N LEU A 7 -9.10 8.52 -19.86
CA LEU A 7 -8.61 7.42 -20.69
C LEU A 7 -8.90 7.75 -22.16
N LYS A 8 -7.98 7.40 -23.05
CA LYS A 8 -8.11 7.64 -24.48
C LYS A 8 -8.07 6.30 -25.23
N ILE A 9 -9.11 6.02 -26.01
CA ILE A 9 -9.24 4.83 -26.86
C ILE A 9 -9.23 5.29 -28.31
N GLU A 10 -8.59 4.54 -29.21
CA GLU A 10 -8.66 4.81 -30.65
C GLU A 10 -10.08 4.59 -31.18
N ASN A 11 -10.58 5.50 -32.01
CA ASN A 11 -11.92 5.38 -32.58
C ASN A 11 -11.91 4.54 -33.86
N ILE A 12 -12.01 3.23 -33.69
CA ILE A 12 -12.13 2.24 -34.77
C ILE A 12 -13.54 1.62 -34.87
N TYR A 13 -14.52 2.20 -34.16
CA TYR A 13 -15.86 1.62 -33.99
C TYR A 13 -16.86 2.21 -34.99
N ASN A 14 -17.85 1.41 -35.37
CA ASN A 14 -18.95 1.91 -36.19
C ASN A 14 -19.86 2.86 -35.39
N ILE A 15 -20.60 3.70 -36.11
CA ILE A 15 -21.47 4.73 -35.51
C ILE A 15 -22.57 4.10 -34.63
N ASP A 16 -23.10 2.94 -35.01
CA ASP A 16 -24.16 2.27 -34.26
C ASP A 16 -23.67 1.77 -32.89
N ASP A 17 -22.47 1.20 -32.83
CA ASP A 17 -21.83 0.74 -31.60
C ASP A 17 -21.52 1.92 -30.68
N ILE A 18 -21.05 3.03 -31.24
CA ILE A 18 -20.80 4.27 -30.49
C ILE A 18 -22.13 4.80 -29.91
N ASN A 19 -23.16 4.98 -30.74
CA ASN A 19 -24.45 5.51 -30.33
C ASN A 19 -25.13 4.65 -29.25
N LYS A 20 -24.97 3.33 -29.31
CA LYS A 20 -25.46 2.41 -28.28
C LYS A 20 -24.62 2.46 -26.99
N ALA A 21 -23.31 2.68 -27.10
CA ALA A 21 -22.40 2.70 -25.95
C ALA A 21 -22.50 3.99 -25.14
N LEU A 22 -22.61 5.16 -25.78
CA LEU A 22 -22.54 6.47 -25.09
C LEU A 22 -23.54 6.60 -23.92
N PRO A 23 -24.84 6.24 -24.06
CA PRO A 23 -25.79 6.31 -22.94
C PRO A 23 -25.43 5.35 -21.79
N LEU A 24 -24.88 4.17 -22.11
CA LEU A 24 -24.50 3.15 -21.14
C LEU A 24 -23.25 3.57 -20.36
N LEU A 25 -22.27 4.14 -21.04
CA LEU A 25 -21.09 4.73 -20.43
C LEU A 25 -21.49 5.85 -19.46
N ASN A 26 -22.34 6.78 -19.90
CA ASN A 26 -22.82 7.87 -19.05
C ASN A 26 -23.56 7.33 -17.81
N SER A 27 -24.45 6.35 -17.99
CA SER A 27 -25.17 5.68 -16.89
C SER A 27 -24.24 4.97 -15.90
N SER A 28 -23.06 4.53 -16.34
CA SER A 28 -22.05 3.89 -15.51
C SER A 28 -21.13 4.88 -14.77
N GLY A 29 -21.28 6.19 -15.02
CA GLY A 29 -20.42 7.24 -14.44
C GLY A 29 -19.19 7.60 -15.30
N ILE A 30 -19.22 7.26 -16.60
CA ILE A 30 -18.17 7.60 -17.56
C ILE A 30 -18.73 8.62 -18.54
N ASP A 31 -18.18 9.84 -18.51
CA ASP A 31 -18.43 10.84 -19.53
C ASP A 31 -17.56 10.58 -20.75
N ALA A 32 -18.17 10.39 -21.92
CA ALA A 32 -17.50 9.95 -23.13
C ALA A 32 -17.61 11.01 -24.24
N LEU A 33 -16.45 11.49 -24.71
CA LEU A 33 -16.34 12.44 -25.81
C LEU A 33 -15.69 11.74 -27.01
N THR A 34 -16.34 11.80 -28.17
CA THR A 34 -15.88 11.11 -29.38
C THR A 34 -15.41 12.11 -30.42
N ASP A 35 -14.20 11.90 -30.94
CA ASP A 35 -13.67 12.58 -32.12
C ASP A 35 -13.46 11.55 -33.26
N LYS A 36 -13.06 12.00 -34.48
CA LYS A 36 -12.88 11.10 -35.65
C LYS A 36 -11.80 10.03 -35.44
N THR A 37 -10.90 10.23 -34.49
CA THR A 37 -9.70 9.44 -34.25
C THR A 37 -9.69 8.77 -32.88
N ASN A 38 -10.43 9.30 -31.90
CA ASN A 38 -10.35 8.88 -30.50
C ASN A 38 -11.69 9.00 -29.78
N ILE A 39 -11.79 8.23 -28.71
CA ILE A 39 -12.85 8.28 -27.71
C ILE A 39 -12.19 8.57 -26.37
N ILE A 40 -12.55 9.69 -25.78
CA ILE A 40 -12.03 10.19 -24.50
C ILE A 40 -13.05 9.86 -23.43
N LEU A 41 -12.62 9.12 -22.41
CA LEU A 41 -13.44 8.70 -21.28
C LEU A 41 -12.98 9.41 -20.01
N ASN A 42 -13.84 10.24 -19.43
CA ASN A 42 -13.61 10.94 -18.18
C ASN A 42 -14.44 10.30 -17.06
N PHE A 43 -13.79 9.90 -15.97
CA PHE A 43 -14.46 9.19 -14.87
C PHE A 43 -13.74 9.37 -13.54
N ASP A 44 -14.49 9.36 -12.45
CA ASP A 44 -13.99 9.36 -11.07
C ASP A 44 -14.43 8.10 -10.30
N THR A 45 -15.65 7.63 -10.56
CA THR A 45 -16.30 6.46 -10.01
C THR A 45 -17.06 5.77 -11.12
N VAL A 46 -16.87 4.46 -11.29
CA VAL A 46 -17.50 3.68 -12.35
C VAL A 46 -18.28 2.52 -11.75
N ASP A 47 -19.53 2.36 -12.18
CA ASP A 47 -20.31 1.16 -11.92
C ASP A 47 -19.91 0.05 -12.91
N ILE A 48 -18.83 -0.67 -12.58
CA ILE A 48 -18.27 -1.69 -13.45
C ILE A 48 -19.25 -2.84 -13.71
N LYS A 49 -20.10 -3.17 -12.72
CA LYS A 49 -21.05 -4.27 -12.81
C LYS A 49 -22.13 -3.97 -13.84
N LEU A 50 -22.56 -2.71 -13.93
CA LEU A 50 -23.46 -2.27 -14.99
C LEU A 50 -22.85 -2.51 -16.38
N LEU A 51 -21.55 -2.22 -16.54
CA LEU A 51 -20.84 -2.44 -17.80
C LEU A 51 -20.66 -3.92 -18.14
N GLU A 52 -20.30 -4.75 -17.16
CA GLU A 52 -20.08 -6.20 -17.34
C GLU A 52 -21.34 -6.96 -17.77
N ASN A 53 -22.53 -6.46 -17.42
CA ASN A 53 -23.79 -7.05 -17.85
C ASN A 53 -24.08 -6.82 -19.35
N ILE A 54 -23.34 -5.93 -20.01
CA ILE A 54 -23.52 -5.61 -21.44
C ILE A 54 -22.58 -6.48 -22.27
N LYS A 55 -23.09 -7.62 -22.75
CA LYS A 55 -22.26 -8.62 -23.46
C LYS A 55 -21.91 -8.27 -24.91
N TYR A 56 -22.60 -7.33 -25.56
CA TYR A 56 -22.58 -7.18 -27.03
C TYR A 56 -22.29 -5.75 -27.53
N ASN A 57 -21.33 -5.04 -26.93
CA ASN A 57 -20.84 -3.79 -27.49
C ASN A 57 -19.30 -3.74 -27.44
N PRO A 58 -18.60 -3.70 -28.59
CA PRO A 58 -17.13 -3.73 -28.65
C PRO A 58 -16.45 -2.56 -27.91
N LEU A 59 -17.06 -1.36 -27.93
CA LEU A 59 -16.53 -0.19 -27.22
C LEU A 59 -16.67 -0.35 -25.70
N ILE A 60 -17.79 -0.92 -25.23
CA ILE A 60 -17.98 -1.22 -23.80
C ILE A 60 -16.96 -2.28 -23.34
N GLN A 61 -16.78 -3.36 -24.10
CA GLN A 61 -15.79 -4.39 -23.80
C GLN A 61 -14.38 -3.79 -23.71
N LYS A 62 -14.00 -2.96 -24.70
CA LYS A 62 -12.71 -2.28 -24.68
C LYS A 62 -12.55 -1.35 -23.49
N THR A 63 -13.61 -0.62 -23.14
CA THR A 63 -13.62 0.27 -21.98
C THR A 63 -13.37 -0.52 -20.69
N ILE A 64 -14.03 -1.66 -20.50
CA ILE A 64 -13.84 -2.56 -19.35
C ILE A 64 -12.38 -3.05 -19.29
N GLU A 65 -11.81 -3.49 -20.41
CA GLU A 65 -10.41 -3.92 -20.47
C GLU A 65 -9.45 -2.81 -20.03
N GLU A 66 -9.62 -1.61 -20.55
CA GLU A 66 -8.75 -0.47 -20.23
C GLU A 66 -8.93 0.01 -18.78
N LEU A 67 -10.15 -0.05 -18.23
CA LEU A 67 -10.40 0.23 -16.82
C LEU A 67 -9.69 -0.77 -15.90
N TYR A 68 -9.72 -2.07 -16.23
CA TYR A 68 -9.04 -3.11 -15.44
C TYR A 68 -7.51 -3.03 -15.49
N LYS A 69 -6.92 -2.43 -16.54
CA LYS A 69 -5.48 -2.15 -16.58
C LYS A 69 -5.04 -1.10 -15.57
N ILE A 70 -5.95 -0.23 -15.12
CA ILE A 70 -5.66 0.76 -14.10
C ILE A 70 -5.57 0.03 -12.76
N ARG A 71 -4.36 -0.27 -12.27
CA ARG A 71 -4.16 -1.01 -11.00
C ARG A 71 -4.44 -0.19 -9.73
N SER A 72 -4.78 1.10 -9.86
CA SER A 72 -4.98 2.02 -8.74
C SER A 72 -6.45 2.41 -8.59
N PHE A 73 -7.25 1.54 -7.98
CA PHE A 73 -8.64 1.82 -7.63
C PHE A 73 -9.01 1.21 -6.28
N SER A 74 -10.19 1.55 -5.78
CA SER A 74 -10.84 0.83 -4.68
C SER A 74 -12.25 0.44 -5.05
N SER A 75 -12.84 -0.45 -4.27
CA SER A 75 -14.24 -0.83 -4.40
C SER A 75 -15.03 -0.22 -3.25
N SER A 76 -16.14 0.46 -3.57
CA SER A 76 -17.06 1.03 -2.58
C SER A 76 -18.50 0.88 -3.06
N ASN A 77 -19.37 0.29 -2.25
CA ASN A 77 -20.79 0.05 -2.57
C ASN A 77 -21.02 -0.57 -3.96
N GLY A 78 -20.18 -1.53 -4.36
CA GLY A 78 -20.29 -2.21 -5.66
C GLY A 78 -19.74 -1.43 -6.86
N LYS A 79 -19.26 -0.19 -6.67
CA LYS A 79 -18.63 0.64 -7.70
C LYS A 79 -17.12 0.66 -7.55
N ILE A 80 -16.42 0.86 -8.65
CA ILE A 80 -14.97 1.10 -8.67
C ILE A 80 -14.72 2.60 -8.53
N VAL A 81 -13.97 2.99 -7.52
CA VAL A 81 -13.58 4.39 -7.27
C VAL A 81 -12.13 4.59 -7.72
N PHE A 82 -11.96 5.45 -8.73
CA PHE A 82 -10.68 5.83 -9.30
C PHE A 82 -10.13 7.16 -8.76
N LYS A 83 -10.91 7.87 -7.94
CA LYS A 83 -10.46 9.04 -7.18
C LYS A 83 -9.14 8.76 -6.49
N SER A 84 -8.28 9.78 -6.49
CA SER A 84 -6.91 9.86 -6.00
C SER A 84 -6.58 8.99 -4.77
N PHE A 85 -6.49 7.67 -4.96
CA PHE A 85 -5.93 6.73 -3.98
C PHE A 85 -4.49 7.13 -3.59
N ASN A 86 -3.85 7.96 -4.43
CA ASN A 86 -2.46 8.36 -4.35
C ASN A 86 -2.20 9.76 -3.77
N LYS A 87 -3.18 10.68 -3.63
CA LYS A 87 -2.86 12.01 -3.06
C LYS A 87 -2.93 12.02 -1.53
N ASP A 88 -3.98 11.46 -0.95
CA ASP A 88 -4.26 11.68 0.48
C ASP A 88 -3.62 10.64 1.42
N LYS A 89 -3.16 9.50 0.90
CA LYS A 89 -2.54 8.41 1.70
C LYS A 89 -1.04 8.21 1.50
N ARG A 90 -0.37 9.07 0.73
CA ARG A 90 1.09 8.98 0.62
C ARG A 90 1.70 9.56 1.88
N VAL A 91 2.46 8.74 2.61
CA VAL A 91 3.26 9.17 3.76
C VAL A 91 4.04 10.41 3.37
N LYS A 92 3.67 11.55 3.98
CA LYS A 92 4.37 12.83 3.80
C LYS A 92 5.84 12.64 4.19
N ASN A 93 6.73 13.37 3.52
CA ASN A 93 8.16 13.38 3.80
C ASN A 93 8.87 12.02 3.68
N LYS A 94 8.50 11.19 2.70
CA LYS A 94 9.13 9.87 2.47
C LYS A 94 10.67 9.89 2.47
N LYS A 95 11.29 10.92 1.88
CA LYS A 95 12.75 11.11 1.89
C LYS A 95 13.31 11.38 3.30
N GLU A 96 12.66 12.24 4.06
CA GLU A 96 13.05 12.58 5.44
C GLU A 96 12.82 11.39 6.37
N ASN A 97 11.70 10.69 6.24
CA ASN A 97 11.39 9.46 6.98
C ASN A 97 12.39 8.35 6.65
N SER A 98 12.86 8.26 5.40
CA SER A 98 13.95 7.35 5.03
C SER A 98 15.25 7.70 5.76
N LYS A 99 15.62 8.99 5.82
CA LYS A 99 16.80 9.44 6.59
C LYS A 99 16.66 9.16 8.08
N LYS A 100 15.48 9.41 8.67
CA LYS A 100 15.16 9.07 10.06
C LYS A 100 15.26 7.56 10.33
N ARG A 101 14.87 6.71 9.38
CA ARG A 101 15.03 5.24 9.47
C ARG A 101 16.48 4.79 9.45
N LEU A 102 17.38 5.55 8.80
CA LEU A 102 18.83 5.31 8.84
C LEU A 102 19.48 5.79 10.13
N ALA A 103 18.72 6.19 11.16
CA ALA A 103 19.29 6.58 12.45
C ALA A 103 20.17 5.48 13.08
N TYR A 104 19.95 4.20 12.73
CA TYR A 104 20.81 3.10 13.15
C TYR A 104 22.27 3.26 12.70
N GLU A 105 22.54 3.99 11.61
CA GLU A 105 23.90 4.25 11.12
C GLU A 105 24.72 5.04 12.15
N TYR A 106 24.09 5.96 12.90
CA TYR A 106 24.75 6.69 13.99
C TYR A 106 25.05 5.81 15.22
N TYR A 107 24.32 4.71 15.40
CA TYR A 107 24.54 3.76 16.49
C TYR A 107 25.43 2.57 16.09
N LYS A 108 25.88 2.54 14.83
CA LYS A 108 26.78 1.50 14.36
C LYS A 108 28.13 1.67 15.03
N LYS A 109 28.53 0.68 15.82
CA LYS A 109 29.86 0.59 16.43
C LYS A 109 30.65 -0.49 15.71
N ASP A 110 31.96 -0.29 15.63
CA ASP A 110 32.86 -1.37 15.26
C ASP A 110 32.76 -2.48 16.31
N PHE A 111 32.73 -3.73 15.85
CA PHE A 111 32.63 -4.91 16.70
C PHE A 111 33.62 -5.97 16.23
N SER A 112 34.03 -6.84 17.14
CA SER A 112 34.91 -7.95 16.82
C SER A 112 34.21 -8.93 15.88
N LYS A 113 34.88 -9.31 14.79
CA LYS A 113 34.41 -10.35 13.87
C LYS A 113 34.83 -11.76 14.28
N THR A 114 35.59 -11.88 15.37
CA THR A 114 36.01 -13.18 15.91
C THR A 114 34.82 -13.82 16.60
N ASN A 115 34.42 -15.03 16.17
CA ASN A 115 33.34 -15.76 16.82
C ASN A 115 33.83 -16.35 18.14
N ASN A 116 33.00 -16.27 19.18
CA ASN A 116 33.28 -16.85 20.49
C ASN A 116 32.26 -17.94 20.82
N GLU A 117 32.70 -18.98 21.51
CA GLU A 117 31.81 -20.06 21.96
C GLU A 117 30.96 -19.61 23.15
N LEU A 118 29.67 -19.97 23.15
CA LEU A 118 28.80 -19.74 24.29
C LEU A 118 29.13 -20.73 25.42
N ASN A 119 29.13 -20.26 26.67
CA ASN A 119 29.36 -21.14 27.82
C ASN A 119 28.29 -22.25 27.87
N LYS A 120 28.72 -23.51 28.01
CA LYS A 120 27.87 -24.71 28.08
C LYS A 120 26.72 -24.60 29.09
N LYS A 121 26.86 -23.80 30.16
CA LYS A 121 25.79 -23.57 31.14
C LYS A 121 24.54 -22.88 30.55
N PHE A 122 24.67 -22.20 29.41
CA PHE A 122 23.58 -21.49 28.74
C PHE A 122 22.98 -22.26 27.56
N ILE A 123 23.70 -23.22 26.98
CA ILE A 123 23.30 -23.97 25.78
C ILE A 123 22.17 -24.95 26.10
N ASN A 124 21.16 -25.01 25.24
CA ASN A 124 19.99 -25.90 25.36
C ASN A 124 19.24 -25.76 26.69
N LYS A 125 19.08 -24.52 27.16
CA LYS A 125 18.37 -24.17 28.40
C LYS A 125 17.32 -23.10 28.15
N ILE A 126 16.25 -23.16 28.95
CA ILE A 126 15.25 -22.09 29.06
C ILE A 126 15.61 -21.29 30.32
N HIS A 127 15.89 -20.00 30.15
CA HIS A 127 16.22 -19.10 31.25
C HIS A 127 15.03 -18.18 31.53
N CYS A 128 14.44 -18.28 32.72
CA CYS A 128 13.47 -17.30 33.20
C CYS A 128 14.23 -16.16 33.88
N ALA A 129 14.50 -15.10 33.14
CA ALA A 129 15.30 -13.97 33.60
C ALA A 129 14.93 -12.70 32.83
N ASP A 130 15.38 -11.56 33.33
CA ASP A 130 15.48 -10.35 32.52
C ASP A 130 16.47 -10.58 31.37
N SER A 131 16.03 -10.32 30.14
CA SER A 131 16.83 -10.62 28.95
C SER A 131 18.08 -9.75 28.85
N LEU A 132 18.03 -8.49 29.29
CA LEU A 132 19.17 -7.59 29.22
C LEU A 132 20.28 -8.06 30.16
N GLU A 133 19.92 -8.36 31.41
CA GLU A 133 20.88 -8.82 32.41
C GLU A 133 21.45 -10.21 32.11
N LEU A 134 20.68 -11.08 31.46
CA LEU A 134 21.16 -12.38 31.02
C LEU A 134 22.14 -12.26 29.83
N ILE A 135 21.75 -11.54 28.77
CA ILE A 135 22.53 -11.44 27.53
C ILE A 135 23.85 -10.71 27.75
N LYS A 136 23.93 -9.76 28.69
CA LYS A 136 25.20 -9.13 29.12
C LYS A 136 26.28 -10.12 29.59
N LYS A 137 25.90 -11.32 30.00
CA LYS A 137 26.82 -12.37 30.45
C LYS A 137 27.36 -13.23 29.30
N PHE A 138 26.84 -13.02 28.09
CA PHE A 138 27.28 -13.77 26.91
C PHE A 138 28.51 -13.10 26.32
N PRO A 139 29.46 -13.88 25.77
CA PRO A 139 30.56 -13.32 25.00
C PRO A 139 30.05 -12.54 23.79
N ASP A 140 30.84 -11.57 23.32
CA ASP A 140 30.57 -10.93 22.03
C ASP A 140 30.59 -11.97 20.91
N ASN A 141 29.75 -11.78 19.90
CA ASN A 141 29.77 -12.57 18.66
C ASN A 141 29.69 -14.10 18.88
N CYS A 142 28.77 -14.54 19.74
CA CYS A 142 28.53 -15.96 20.08
C CYS A 142 27.15 -16.50 19.67
N ILE A 143 26.30 -15.68 19.03
CA ILE A 143 24.94 -16.03 18.62
C ILE A 143 24.78 -15.77 17.13
N ASP A 144 24.42 -16.80 16.35
CA ASP A 144 24.23 -16.68 14.90
C ASP A 144 22.85 -16.11 14.53
N ILE A 145 21.80 -16.52 15.25
CA ILE A 145 20.41 -16.19 14.94
C ILE A 145 19.66 -15.81 16.22
N VAL A 146 18.96 -14.67 16.16
CA VAL A 146 18.06 -14.22 17.21
C VAL A 146 16.63 -14.22 16.67
N LEU A 147 15.75 -14.98 17.32
CA LEU A 147 14.30 -14.91 17.09
C LEU A 147 13.66 -14.24 18.32
N THR A 148 12.87 -13.20 18.10
CA THR A 148 12.20 -12.47 19.18
C THR A 148 10.83 -11.98 18.75
N SER A 149 9.93 -11.86 19.72
CA SER A 149 8.58 -11.29 19.57
C SER A 149 8.37 -10.27 20.69
N PRO A 150 9.06 -9.11 20.64
CA PRO A 150 9.01 -8.12 21.72
C PRO A 150 7.59 -7.52 21.83
N PRO A 151 7.25 -6.90 22.97
CA PRO A 151 5.97 -6.20 23.11
C PRO A 151 5.90 -5.02 22.14
N TYR A 152 4.99 -5.08 21.17
CA TYR A 152 4.89 -4.08 20.10
C TYR A 152 4.16 -2.79 20.48
N ASN A 153 3.76 -2.66 21.75
CA ASN A 153 3.11 -1.48 22.31
C ASN A 153 1.88 -0.97 21.52
N PHE A 154 1.20 -1.86 20.80
CA PHE A 154 0.00 -1.51 20.03
C PHE A 154 -1.15 -1.17 20.99
N GLY A 155 -1.64 0.07 20.91
CA GLY A 155 -2.79 0.54 21.68
C GLY A 155 -2.49 1.52 22.83
N ILE A 156 -1.23 1.94 23.04
CA ILE A 156 -0.93 2.98 24.02
C ILE A 156 -1.28 4.37 23.46
N ILE A 157 -2.32 4.97 24.01
CA ILE A 157 -2.70 6.37 23.78
C ILE A 157 -1.61 7.26 24.42
N PRO A 158 -1.07 8.28 23.72
CA PRO A 158 0.08 9.07 24.16
C PRO A 158 -0.02 9.67 25.58
N ASN A 159 -1.25 9.91 26.06
CA ASN A 159 -1.48 10.59 27.33
C ASN A 159 -1.09 9.76 28.57
N LYS A 160 -0.88 8.44 28.45
CA LYS A 160 -0.44 7.59 29.58
C LYS A 160 1.07 7.47 29.73
N ILE A 161 1.85 7.91 28.73
CA ILE A 161 3.32 7.82 28.78
C ILE A 161 3.92 8.94 29.65
N VAL A 162 3.24 10.08 29.76
CA VAL A 162 3.72 11.21 30.58
C VAL A 162 3.64 10.90 32.07
N GLU A 163 2.64 10.14 32.54
CA GLU A 163 2.53 9.73 33.94
C GLU A 163 3.58 8.68 34.32
N LEU A 164 3.89 7.72 33.44
CA LEU A 164 4.83 6.64 33.75
C LEU A 164 6.31 7.09 33.77
N MET A 165 6.63 8.22 33.14
CA MET A 165 7.98 8.80 33.15
C MET A 165 8.19 9.84 34.27
N ALA A 166 7.16 10.18 35.03
CA ALA A 166 7.27 11.07 36.20
C ALA A 166 7.60 10.31 37.50
N GLU A 167 7.58 8.97 37.48
CA GLU A 167 7.86 8.10 38.63
C GLU A 167 9.20 7.31 38.50
N LEU A 168 10.06 7.70 37.55
CA LEU A 168 11.46 7.22 37.42
C LEU A 168 12.43 8.39 37.58
#